data_AF-A0A657IX69-F1
#
_entry.id   AF-A0A657IX69-F1
#
_cell.length_a   1.000
_cell.length_b   1.000
_cell.length_c   1.000
_cell.angle_alpha   90.00
_cell.angle_beta   90.00
_cell.angle_gamma   90.00
#
_symmetry.space_group_name_H-M   'P 1'
#
loop_
_entity.id
_entity.type
_entity.pdbx_description
1 polymer ?
#
loop_
_entity_poly.entity_id
_entity_poly.type
_entity_poly.pdbx_seq_one_letter_code
_entity_poly.pdbx_strand_id
1 'polypeptide(L)' 'MVAFMSGLVLGGGVGVSAPAQVRVVTETTRIGMPETGIGFSPDVAGSWHLGQAPGRTGSCSP' A
#
# COMPACT_ATOMS: atom_id res chain seq x y z
N MET A 1 -14.79 -0.95 7.71
CA MET A 1 -14.20 0.39 7.47
C MET A 1 -14.24 0.69 5.99
N VAL A 2 -14.49 1.95 5.63
CA VAL A 2 -14.41 2.45 4.24
C VAL A 2 -13.24 3.42 4.18
N ALA A 3 -12.31 3.22 3.25
CA ALA A 3 -11.18 4.12 3.03
C ALA A 3 -11.36 4.85 1.71
N PHE A 4 -11.34 6.19 1.75
CA PHE A 4 -11.31 7.04 0.55
C PHE A 4 -9.86 7.45 0.30
N MET A 5 -9.36 7.15 -0.89
CA MET A 5 -7.98 7.39 -1.32
C MET A 5 -8.00 8.24 -2.59
N SER A 6 -7.34 9.40 -2.57
CA SER A 6 -7.22 10.28 -3.75
C SER A 6 -5.81 10.84 -3.84
N GLY A 7 -5.26 10.93 -5.05
CA GLY A 7 -3.88 11.37 -5.27
C GLY A 7 -2.82 10.36 -4.79
N LEU A 8 -1.70 10.85 -4.26
CA LEU A 8 -0.60 10.00 -3.78
C LEU A 8 -0.86 9.48 -2.37
N VAL A 9 -0.94 8.16 -2.22
CA VAL A 9 -1.07 7.49 -0.91
C VAL A 9 0.11 6.55 -0.74
N LEU A 10 1.02 6.87 0.18
CA LEU A 10 2.28 6.15 0.36
C LEU A 10 2.41 5.64 1.81
N GLY A 11 3.20 4.57 2.00
CA GLY A 11 3.57 4.05 3.32
C GLY A 11 2.38 3.80 4.23
N GLY A 12 2.44 4.31 5.46
CA GLY A 12 1.37 4.19 6.44
C GLY A 12 -0.02 4.59 5.93
N GLY A 13 -0.15 5.48 4.93
CA GLY A 13 -1.43 5.79 4.29
C GLY A 13 -2.05 4.59 3.58
N VAL A 14 -1.25 3.78 2.90
CA VAL A 14 -1.67 2.50 2.30
C VAL A 14 -1.86 1.45 3.39
N GLY A 15 -0.99 1.41 4.41
CA GLY A 15 -1.09 0.44 5.50
C GLY A 15 -2.37 0.57 6.33
N VAL A 16 -2.74 1.79 6.73
CA VAL A 16 -3.97 2.05 7.52
C VAL A 16 -5.23 1.75 6.72
N SER A 17 -5.18 1.91 5.40
CA SER A 17 -6.33 1.74 4.52
C SER A 17 -6.45 0.32 3.94
N ALA A 18 -5.36 -0.46 3.93
CA ALA A 18 -5.34 -1.86 3.49
C ALA A 18 -6.33 -2.80 4.20
N PRO A 19 -6.58 -2.71 5.53
CA PRO A 19 -7.58 -3.55 6.20
C PRO A 19 -9.03 -3.10 5.96
N ALA A 20 -9.27 -2.00 5.24
CA ALA A 20 -10.62 -1.55 4.92
C ALA A 20 -11.30 -2.53 3.95
N GLN A 21 -12.49 -3.01 4.34
CA GLN A 21 -13.33 -3.90 3.51
C GLN A 21 -13.72 -3.26 2.18
N VAL A 22 -13.88 -1.93 2.17
CA VAL A 22 -14.14 -1.16 0.96
C VAL A 22 -13.10 -0.05 0.86
N ARG A 23 -12.41 0.00 -0.28
CA ARG A 23 -11.44 1.04 -0.63
C ARG A 23 -11.93 1.74 -1.89
N VAL A 24 -12.25 3.03 -1.77
CA VAL A 24 -12.71 3.88 -2.87
C VAL A 24 -11.52 4.70 -3.36
N VAL A 25 -11.20 4.58 -4.64
CA VAL A 25 -10.11 5.30 -5.29
C VAL A 25 -10.64 6.25 -6.37
N THR A 26 -9.90 7.31 -6.66
CA THR A 26 -10.18 8.23 -7.76
C THR A 26 -9.23 7.96 -8.93
N GLU A 27 -9.49 8.59 -10.08
CA GLU A 27 -8.64 8.51 -11.27
C GLU A 27 -7.21 9.02 -11.06
N THR A 28 -6.99 9.87 -10.05
CA THR A 28 -5.67 10.42 -9.72
C THR A 28 -4.92 9.55 -8.71
N THR A 29 -5.55 8.50 -8.18
CA THR A 29 -4.98 7.70 -7.10
C THR A 29 -3.78 6.90 -7.58
N ARG A 30 -2.65 7.11 -6.90
CA ARG A 30 -1.42 6.33 -7.06
C ARG A 30 -0.96 5.90 -5.68
N ILE A 31 -0.76 4.59 -5.51
CA ILE A 31 -0.35 4.00 -4.24
C ILE A 31 1.04 3.39 -4.32
N GLY A 32 1.74 3.36 -3.20
CA GLY A 32 3.07 2.75 -3.16
C GLY A 32 3.60 2.53 -1.75
N MET A 33 4.58 1.64 -1.66
CA MET A 33 5.38 1.37 -0.47
C MET A 33 6.84 1.70 -0.80
N PRO A 34 7.22 3.00 -0.84
CA PRO A 34 8.55 3.43 -1.26
C PRO A 34 9.62 3.25 -0.17
N GLU A 35 9.26 2.70 1.00
CA GLU A 35 10.14 2.52 2.17
C GLU A 35 11.43 1.77 1.80
N THR A 36 11.35 0.78 0.92
CA THR A 36 12.51 -0.03 0.52
C THR A 36 13.52 0.78 -0.28
N GLY A 37 13.06 1.78 -1.04
CA GLY A 37 13.92 2.72 -1.76
C GLY A 37 14.75 3.64 -0.84
N ILE A 38 14.39 3.73 0.45
CA ILE A 38 15.15 4.46 1.47
C ILE A 38 15.76 3.54 2.53
N GLY A 39 15.80 2.22 2.27
CA GLY A 39 16.41 1.24 3.18
C GLY A 39 15.53 0.82 4.35
N PHE A 40 14.22 1.07 4.30
CA PHE A 40 13.26 0.66 5.33
C PHE A 40 12.32 -0.44 4.81
N SER A 41 11.84 -1.30 5.72
CA SER A 41 10.86 -2.34 5.36
C SER A 41 9.44 -1.74 5.30
N PRO A 42 8.52 -2.24 4.45
CA PRO A 42 7.15 -1.75 4.42
C PRO A 42 6.48 -1.80 5.80
N ASP A 43 6.01 -0.64 6.28
CA ASP A 43 5.45 -0.42 7.60
C ASP A 43 3.96 -0.78 7.68
N VAL A 44 3.33 -0.64 8.86
CA VAL A 44 1.87 -0.81 9.07
C VAL A 44 1.31 -2.07 8.39
N ALA A 45 1.96 -3.21 8.65
CA ALA A 45 1.65 -4.51 8.05
C ALA A 45 1.72 -4.55 6.50
N GLY A 46 2.35 -3.57 5.86
CA GLY A 46 2.53 -3.47 4.41
C GLY A 46 3.20 -4.71 3.84
N SER A 47 4.19 -5.28 4.54
CA SER A 47 4.84 -6.54 4.13
C SER A 47 3.85 -7.72 4.12
N TRP A 48 2.91 -7.78 5.06
CA TRP A 48 1.86 -8.79 5.09
C TRP A 48 0.85 -8.59 3.95
N HIS A 49 0.37 -7.36 3.76
CA HIS A 49 -0.57 -7.02 2.70
C HIS A 49 0.02 -7.25 1.30
N LEU A 50 1.27 -6.87 1.08
CA LEU A 50 1.99 -7.09 -0.17
C LEU A 50 2.28 -8.57 -0.41
N GLY A 51 2.61 -9.35 0.63
CA GLY A 51 2.81 -10.80 0.51
C GLY A 51 1.57 -11.58 0.05
N GLN A 52 0.39 -11.00 0.26
CA GLN A 52 -0.90 -11.55 -0.20
C GLN A 52 -1.26 -11.13 -1.63
N ALA A 53 -0.46 -10.27 -2.26
CA ALA A 53 -0.71 -9.81 -3.62
C ALA A 53 -0.50 -10.95 -4.63
N PRO A 54 -1.28 -11.00 -5.74
CA PRO A 54 -1.19 -12.08 -6.70
C PRO A 54 0.21 -12.25 -7.31
N GLY A 55 0.73 -13.48 -7.27
CA GLY A 55 2.03 -13.81 -7.86
C GLY A 55 3.20 -13.05 -7.23
N ARG A 56 3.90 -12.24 -8.03
CA ARG A 56 5.03 -11.41 -7.59
C ARG A 56 4.70 -9.91 -7.58
N THR A 57 3.43 -9.53 -7.70
CA THR A 57 3.04 -8.11 -7.78
C THR A 57 3.33 -7.32 -6.52
N GLY A 58 3.40 -7.98 -5.36
CA GLY A 58 3.81 -7.36 -4.09
C GLY A 58 5.28 -7.55 -3.73
N SER A 59 6.11 -8.10 -4.62
CA SER A 59 7.55 -8.22 -4.32
C SER A 59 8.19 -6.84 -4.29
N CYS A 60 8.82 -6.50 -3.17
CA CYS A 60 9.70 -5.34 -3.10
C CYS A 60 10.92 -5.58 -4.00
N SER A 61 11.20 -4.67 -4.93
CA SER A 61 12.52 -4.66 -5.59
C SER A 61 13.56 -4.23 -4.56
N PRO A 62 14.83 -4.68 -4.70
CA PRO A 62 15.94 -4.05 -4.01
C PRO A 62 16.05 -2.56 -4.37
#